data_AF-A0A819E120-F1
#
_entry.id   AF-A0A819E120-F1
#
_cell.length_a   1.000
_cell.length_b   1.000
_cell.length_c   1.000
_cell.angle_alpha   90.00
_cell.angle_beta   90.00
_cell.angle_gamma   90.00
#
_symmetry.space_group_name_H-M   'P 1'
#
loop_
_entity.id
_entity.type
_entity.pdbx_description
1 polymer ?
#
loop_
_entity_poly.entity_id
_entity_poly.type
_entity_poly.pdbx_seq_one_letter_code
_entity_poly.pdbx_strand_id
1 'polypeptide(L)'
;MSETYLCHDEIHPASPSDPDNRDPMRINKHLQLDFFNVIAEPDTSAYNFEVLHKLLHQVYHYTKIFIYRFLTILVGLPLMLCWGLIFGIYTFIMIWLVVPIRRLSQSFITECGFYVQTLSDAVIAPIHRSIGQMFSGIRMSLSKVDDPSTKQIQV
;
A
#
# COMPACT_ATOMS: atom_id res chain seq x y z
N MET A 1 68.03 32.13 14.07
CA MET A 1 66.82 32.94 14.29
C MET A 1 66.01 32.85 13.00
N SER A 2 64.93 32.09 12.88
CA SER A 2 64.18 31.27 13.82
C SER A 2 63.64 30.08 13.04
N GLU A 3 63.68 28.90 13.67
CA GLU A 3 62.73 27.85 13.37
C GLU A 3 61.30 28.30 13.70
N THR A 4 60.37 27.47 13.26
CA THR A 4 59.06 27.15 13.86
C THR A 4 57.82 27.93 13.41
N TYR A 5 56.78 27.10 13.20
CA TYR A 5 55.33 27.34 13.16
C TYR A 5 54.71 27.60 11.79
N LEU A 6 53.60 26.98 11.40
CA LEU A 6 52.94 25.70 11.70
C LEU A 6 51.67 25.69 10.84
N CYS A 7 51.37 24.54 10.24
CA CYS A 7 50.05 23.95 10.00
C CYS A 7 48.82 24.89 9.93
N HIS A 8 48.22 24.99 8.74
CA HIS A 8 46.87 24.51 8.45
C HIS A 8 46.55 24.92 7.01
N ASP A 9 46.82 24.05 6.04
CA ASP A 9 45.91 24.01 4.91
C ASP A 9 45.02 22.81 5.23
N GLU A 10 43.91 23.13 5.88
CA GLU A 10 42.82 22.21 6.17
C GLU A 10 42.58 21.35 4.92
N ILE A 11 42.90 20.07 5.02
CA ILE A 11 42.35 19.07 4.12
C ILE A 11 40.85 19.06 4.45
N HIS A 12 40.10 19.96 3.82
CA HIS A 12 38.67 19.79 3.69
C HIS A 12 38.52 18.50 2.87
N PRO A 13 38.05 17.38 3.46
CA PRO A 13 37.83 16.18 2.68
C PRO A 13 36.83 16.58 1.58
N ALA A 14 37.28 16.51 0.33
CA ALA A 14 36.40 16.63 -0.80
C ALA A 14 35.28 15.61 -0.59
N SER A 15 34.04 16.08 -0.72
CA SER A 15 32.84 15.25 -0.55
C SER A 15 33.04 13.92 -1.28
N PRO A 16 32.92 12.77 -0.61
CA PRO A 16 33.27 11.45 -1.16
C PRO A 16 32.22 10.92 -2.16
N SER A 17 31.60 11.80 -2.93
CA SER A 17 30.37 11.49 -3.66
C SER A 17 30.31 12.08 -5.07
N ASP A 18 31.44 12.47 -5.65
CA ASP A 18 31.49 12.77 -7.08
C ASP A 18 32.06 11.54 -7.80
N PRO A 19 31.22 10.71 -8.46
CA PRO A 19 31.65 9.44 -9.04
C PRO A 19 32.68 9.60 -10.16
N ASP A 20 32.82 10.82 -10.70
CA ASP A 20 33.77 11.16 -11.75
C ASP A 20 35.10 11.75 -11.22
N ASN A 21 35.27 11.90 -9.90
CA ASN A 21 36.54 12.41 -9.36
C ASN A 21 37.63 11.33 -9.35
N ARG A 22 38.51 11.37 -10.36
CA ARG A 22 39.60 10.41 -10.54
C ARG A 22 40.81 10.62 -9.62
N ASP A 23 40.89 11.73 -8.88
CA ASP A 23 41.94 11.99 -7.89
C ASP A 23 41.35 12.52 -6.56
N PRO A 24 40.68 11.65 -5.78
CA PRO A 24 40.03 12.03 -4.52
C PRO A 24 40.99 12.54 -3.45
N MET A 25 42.27 12.18 -3.52
CA MET A 25 43.31 12.60 -2.58
C MET A 25 44.17 13.74 -3.11
N ARG A 26 43.92 14.22 -4.34
CA ARG A 26 44.66 15.30 -5.00
C ARG A 26 46.18 15.12 -4.89
N ILE A 27 46.67 13.89 -5.05
CA ILE A 27 48.10 13.57 -4.95
C ILE A 27 48.86 13.93 -6.23
N ASN A 28 48.15 14.00 -7.37
CA ASN A 28 48.73 14.24 -8.68
C ASN A 28 48.47 15.68 -9.15
N LYS A 29 48.65 16.67 -8.27
CA LYS A 29 48.47 18.10 -8.63
C LYS A 29 49.38 18.55 -9.79
N HIS A 30 50.53 17.91 -9.95
CA HIS A 30 51.52 18.21 -10.99
C HIS A 30 51.18 17.62 -12.38
N LEU A 31 50.16 16.76 -12.47
CA LEU A 31 49.72 16.06 -13.68
C LEU A 31 48.31 16.47 -14.12
N GLN A 32 47.85 17.68 -13.74
CA GLN A 32 46.60 18.24 -14.24
C GLN A 32 46.75 18.58 -15.73
N LEU A 33 46.64 17.56 -16.57
CA LEU A 33 46.62 17.67 -18.00
C LEU A 33 45.22 18.12 -18.40
N ASP A 34 45.10 19.41 -18.66
CA ASP A 34 43.93 19.92 -19.37
C ASP A 34 43.99 19.38 -20.81
N PHE A 35 43.05 18.51 -21.17
CA PHE A 35 43.03 17.87 -22.50
C PHE A 35 42.94 18.91 -23.62
N PHE A 36 42.44 20.09 -23.31
CA PHE A 36 42.43 21.25 -24.20
C PHE A 36 43.85 21.73 -24.57
N ASN A 37 44.78 21.71 -23.62
CA ASN A 37 46.18 22.10 -23.80
C ASN A 37 46.98 21.05 -24.60
N VAL A 38 46.59 19.77 -24.54
CA VAL A 38 47.22 18.69 -25.32
C VAL A 38 46.82 18.72 -26.80
N ILE A 39 45.63 19.26 -27.12
CA ILE A 39 45.07 19.28 -28.48
C ILE A 39 45.33 20.61 -29.22
N ALA A 40 45.80 21.66 -28.54
CA ALA A 40 46.19 22.96 -29.12
C ALA A 40 45.09 23.65 -29.97
N GLU A 41 43.81 23.49 -29.62
CA GLU A 41 42.74 24.28 -30.24
C GLU A 41 42.69 25.70 -29.64
N PRO A 42 42.28 26.73 -30.41
CA PRO A 42 42.12 28.09 -29.88
C PRO A 42 40.95 28.19 -28.88
N ASP A 43 41.18 28.90 -27.77
CA ASP A 43 40.27 29.06 -26.61
C ASP A 43 38.83 29.48 -26.96
N THR A 44 38.61 30.06 -28.13
CA THR A 44 37.30 30.54 -28.60
C THR A 44 36.35 29.41 -29.00
N SER A 45 36.85 28.23 -29.34
CA SER A 45 36.05 27.11 -29.87
C SER A 45 35.64 26.10 -28.81
N ALA A 46 36.42 25.95 -27.73
CA ALA A 46 36.18 24.93 -26.70
C ALA A 46 35.06 25.28 -25.70
N TYR A 47 34.77 26.57 -25.48
CA TYR A 47 33.60 26.97 -24.70
C TYR A 47 32.31 26.34 -25.25
N ASN A 48 32.21 26.21 -26.58
CA ASN A 48 31.02 25.66 -27.23
C ASN A 48 30.91 24.15 -27.07
N PHE A 49 32.02 23.41 -26.99
CA PHE A 49 32.01 21.96 -26.90
C PHE A 49 31.51 21.47 -25.53
N GLU A 50 31.99 22.08 -24.45
CA GLU A 50 31.55 21.77 -23.08
C GLU A 50 30.06 22.12 -22.86
N VAL A 51 29.64 23.27 -23.37
CA VAL A 51 28.23 23.70 -23.32
C VAL A 51 27.36 22.79 -24.17
N LEU A 52 27.81 22.42 -25.37
CA LEU A 52 27.08 21.52 -26.26
C LEU A 52 26.97 20.11 -25.67
N HIS A 53 28.04 19.58 -25.09
CA HIS A 53 28.04 18.26 -24.46
C HIS A 53 27.04 18.20 -23.30
N LYS A 54 27.06 19.21 -22.41
CA LYS A 54 26.13 19.32 -21.29
C LYS A 54 24.68 19.50 -21.77
N LEU A 55 24.46 20.32 -22.79
CA LEU A 55 23.15 20.55 -23.38
C LEU A 55 22.60 19.28 -24.05
N LEU A 56 23.40 18.60 -24.86
CA LEU A 56 23.02 17.35 -25.52
C LEU A 56 22.69 16.27 -24.50
N HIS A 57 23.52 16.11 -23.46
CA HIS A 57 23.29 15.16 -22.38
C HIS A 57 21.98 15.46 -21.65
N GLN A 58 21.72 16.74 -21.36
CA GLN A 58 20.49 17.18 -20.72
C GLN A 58 19.26 16.97 -21.61
N VAL A 59 19.32 17.36 -22.89
CA VAL A 59 18.24 17.17 -23.87
C VAL A 59 17.94 15.69 -24.06
N TYR A 60 18.96 14.84 -24.18
CA TYR A 60 18.80 13.40 -24.25
C TYR A 60 18.08 12.84 -23.02
N HIS A 61 18.45 13.31 -21.83
CA HIS A 61 17.81 12.90 -20.57
C HIS A 61 16.33 13.27 -20.51
N TYR A 62 15.95 14.47 -20.97
CA TYR A 62 14.56 14.87 -21.02
C TYR A 62 13.79 14.15 -22.13
N THR A 63 14.39 13.96 -23.31
CA THR A 63 13.77 13.25 -24.44
C THR A 63 13.44 11.81 -24.08
N LYS A 64 14.33 11.08 -23.39
CA LYS A 64 14.01 9.71 -22.94
C LYS A 64 12.78 9.71 -22.02
N ILE A 65 12.71 10.61 -21.04
CA ILE A 65 11.58 10.66 -20.09
C ILE A 65 10.30 11.03 -20.82
N PHE A 66 10.38 11.99 -21.74
CA PHE A 66 9.24 12.42 -22.55
C PHE A 66 8.70 11.28 -23.40
N ILE A 67 9.56 10.56 -24.13
CA ILE A 67 9.10 9.44 -24.99
C ILE A 67 8.54 8.30 -24.15
N TYR A 68 9.13 7.98 -23.00
CA TYR A 68 8.58 6.96 -22.09
C TYR A 68 7.19 7.34 -21.59
N ARG A 69 6.98 8.60 -21.18
CA ARG A 69 5.66 9.08 -20.72
C ARG A 69 4.66 9.13 -21.87
N PHE A 70 5.05 9.63 -23.03
CA PHE A 70 4.18 9.70 -24.20
C PHE A 70 3.75 8.31 -24.66
N LEU A 71 4.69 7.36 -24.74
CA LEU A 71 4.40 5.98 -25.11
C LEU A 71 3.49 5.30 -24.08
N THR A 72 3.70 5.56 -22.79
CA THR A 72 2.84 5.05 -21.72
C THR A 72 1.41 5.59 -21.83
N ILE A 73 1.23 6.86 -22.21
CA ILE A 73 -0.09 7.43 -22.46
C ILE A 73 -0.70 6.83 -23.72
N LEU A 74 0.08 6.72 -24.80
CA LEU A 74 -0.39 6.19 -26.09
C LEU A 74 -0.81 4.72 -26.01
N VAL A 75 -0.12 3.91 -25.22
CA VAL A 75 -0.44 2.48 -25.00
C VAL A 75 -1.41 2.31 -23.84
N GLY A 76 -1.31 3.14 -22.81
CA GLY A 76 -2.17 3.11 -21.63
C GLY A 76 -3.61 3.51 -21.94
N LEU A 77 -3.82 4.49 -22.81
CA LEU A 77 -5.15 4.94 -23.22
C LEU A 77 -5.98 3.84 -23.93
N PRO A 78 -5.48 3.15 -24.99
CA PRO A 78 -6.22 2.05 -25.60
C PRO A 78 -6.37 0.88 -24.64
N LEU A 79 -5.38 0.60 -23.79
CA LEU A 79 -5.49 -0.45 -22.78
C LEU A 79 -6.60 -0.15 -21.77
N MET A 80 -6.68 1.08 -21.25
CA MET A 80 -7.74 1.53 -20.35
C MET A 80 -9.12 1.47 -21.03
N LEU A 81 -9.20 1.82 -22.31
CA LEU A 81 -10.44 1.70 -23.08
C LEU A 81 -10.88 0.24 -23.21
N CYS A 82 -9.97 -0.67 -23.54
CA CYS A 82 -10.24 -2.11 -23.60
C CYS A 82 -10.72 -2.66 -22.24
N TRP A 83 -10.01 -2.33 -21.16
CA TRP A 83 -10.40 -2.73 -19.81
C TRP A 83 -11.75 -2.15 -19.39
N GLY A 84 -12.01 -0.88 -19.72
CA GLY A 84 -13.28 -0.22 -19.45
C GLY A 84 -14.45 -0.90 -20.18
N LEU A 85 -14.26 -1.30 -21.44
CA LEU A 85 -15.27 -2.04 -22.20
C LEU A 85 -15.54 -3.42 -21.59
N ILE A 86 -14.49 -4.17 -21.25
CA ILE A 86 -14.61 -5.48 -20.59
C ILE A 86 -15.38 -5.34 -19.27
N PHE A 87 -15.00 -4.34 -18.45
CA PHE A 87 -15.66 -4.08 -17.17
C PHE A 87 -17.11 -3.62 -17.33
N GLY A 88 -17.40 -2.84 -18.38
CA GLY A 88 -18.76 -2.43 -18.73
C GLY A 88 -19.66 -3.62 -19.07
N ILE A 89 -19.18 -4.52 -19.92
CA ILE A 89 -19.89 -5.76 -20.27
C ILE A 89 -20.05 -6.66 -19.04
N TYR A 90 -18.99 -6.80 -18.23
CA TYR A 90 -19.04 -7.56 -16.99
C TYR A 90 -20.10 -7.01 -16.02
N THR A 91 -20.16 -5.68 -15.87
CA THR A 91 -21.15 -5.01 -15.01
C THR A 91 -22.56 -5.18 -15.57
N PHE A 92 -22.73 -5.13 -16.89
CA PHE A 92 -24.01 -5.41 -17.53
C PHE A 92 -24.47 -6.85 -17.22
N ILE A 93 -23.60 -7.84 -17.38
CA ILE A 93 -23.91 -9.22 -17.03
C ILE A 93 -24.22 -9.36 -15.53
N MET A 94 -23.48 -8.66 -14.67
CA MET A 94 -23.69 -8.69 -13.22
C MET A 94 -25.06 -8.12 -12.83
N ILE A 95 -25.44 -6.95 -13.35
CA ILE A 95 -26.73 -6.36 -13.02
C ILE A 95 -27.89 -7.15 -13.65
N TRP A 96 -27.75 -7.61 -14.90
CA TRP A 96 -28.85 -8.26 -15.62
C TRP A 96 -29.00 -9.74 -15.35
N LEU A 97 -27.93 -10.48 -15.04
CA LEU A 97 -27.98 -11.91 -14.75
C LEU A 97 -27.75 -12.21 -13.26
N VAL A 98 -26.72 -11.62 -12.65
CA VAL A 98 -26.39 -11.97 -11.25
C VAL A 98 -27.45 -11.43 -10.28
N VAL A 99 -27.99 -10.23 -10.48
CA VAL A 99 -29.07 -9.72 -9.62
C VAL A 99 -30.32 -10.60 -9.65
N PRO A 100 -30.90 -10.99 -10.81
CA PRO A 100 -32.06 -11.89 -10.79
C PRO A 100 -31.71 -13.27 -10.24
N ILE A 101 -30.54 -13.83 -10.54
CA ILE A 101 -30.11 -15.12 -9.94
C ILE A 101 -30.05 -15.00 -8.42
N ARG A 102 -29.48 -13.91 -7.89
CA ARG A 102 -29.44 -13.67 -6.44
C ARG A 102 -30.83 -13.55 -5.84
N ARG A 103 -31.73 -12.79 -6.48
CA ARG A 103 -33.13 -12.66 -6.04
C ARG A 103 -33.84 -14.01 -6.02
N LEU A 104 -33.71 -14.79 -7.09
CA LEU A 104 -34.27 -16.14 -7.18
C LEU A 104 -33.71 -17.04 -6.08
N SER A 105 -32.39 -17.08 -5.90
CA SER A 105 -31.76 -17.90 -4.86
C SER A 105 -32.26 -17.54 -3.46
N GLN A 106 -32.42 -16.24 -3.16
CA GLN A 106 -32.92 -15.79 -1.88
C GLN A 106 -34.39 -16.15 -1.68
N SER A 107 -35.21 -16.06 -2.72
CA SER A 107 -36.59 -16.56 -2.69
C SER A 107 -36.61 -18.06 -2.38
N PHE A 108 -35.84 -18.89 -3.08
CA PHE A 108 -35.78 -20.34 -2.82
C PHE A 108 -35.30 -20.67 -1.40
N ILE A 109 -34.24 -19.99 -0.92
CA ILE A 109 -33.70 -20.20 0.43
C ILE A 109 -34.73 -19.81 1.50
N THR A 110 -35.50 -18.74 1.30
CA THR A 110 -36.51 -18.28 2.26
C THR A 110 -37.64 -19.30 2.38
N GLU A 111 -38.13 -19.82 1.26
CA GLU A 111 -39.15 -20.87 1.25
C GLU A 111 -38.64 -22.15 1.95
N CYS A 112 -37.47 -22.65 1.56
CA CYS A 112 -36.86 -23.82 2.22
C CYS A 112 -36.61 -23.57 3.71
N GLY A 113 -36.18 -22.38 4.09
CA GLY A 113 -35.98 -21.97 5.47
C GLY A 113 -37.28 -22.00 6.27
N PHE A 114 -38.39 -21.53 5.69
CA PHE A 114 -39.70 -21.59 6.33
C PHE A 114 -40.19 -23.02 6.53
N TYR A 115 -40.00 -23.90 5.54
CA TYR A 115 -40.34 -25.32 5.67
C TYR A 115 -39.51 -26.01 6.75
N VAL A 116 -38.20 -25.77 6.78
CA VAL A 116 -37.30 -26.33 7.80
C VAL A 116 -37.65 -25.78 9.18
N GLN A 117 -37.93 -24.48 9.30
CA GLN A 117 -38.33 -23.87 10.57
C GLN A 117 -39.62 -24.50 11.09
N THR A 118 -40.65 -24.61 10.26
CA THR A 118 -41.94 -25.23 10.64
C THR A 118 -41.77 -26.70 11.05
N LEU A 119 -40.96 -27.46 10.31
CA LEU A 119 -40.65 -28.85 10.65
C LEU A 119 -39.87 -28.94 11.97
N SER A 120 -38.92 -28.03 12.18
CA SER A 120 -38.14 -27.96 13.41
C SER A 120 -39.02 -27.62 14.60
N ASP A 121 -39.98 -26.71 14.46
CA ASP A 121 -40.94 -26.39 15.53
C ASP A 121 -41.89 -27.57 15.79
N ALA A 122 -42.30 -28.32 14.77
CA ALA A 122 -43.13 -29.51 14.96
C ALA A 122 -42.41 -30.66 15.70
N VAL A 123 -41.10 -30.83 15.50
CA VAL A 123 -40.32 -31.94 16.08
C VAL A 123 -39.63 -31.53 17.38
N ILE A 124 -39.00 -30.36 17.42
CA ILE A 124 -38.16 -29.91 18.53
C ILE A 124 -39.02 -29.31 19.65
N ALA A 125 -40.11 -28.60 19.35
CA ALA A 125 -40.97 -28.02 20.39
C ALA A 125 -41.59 -29.07 21.33
N PRO A 126 -42.13 -30.22 20.89
CA PRO A 126 -42.63 -31.23 21.82
C PRO A 126 -41.51 -31.84 22.66
N ILE A 127 -40.32 -32.10 22.09
CA ILE A 127 -39.16 -32.63 22.81
C ILE A 127 -38.73 -31.65 23.92
N HIS A 128 -38.57 -30.37 23.58
CA HIS A 128 -38.16 -29.36 24.56
C HIS A 128 -39.22 -29.16 25.65
N ARG A 129 -40.51 -29.17 25.28
CA ARG A 129 -41.60 -29.11 26.27
C ARG A 129 -41.58 -30.31 27.21
N SER A 130 -41.40 -31.53 26.70
CA SER A 130 -41.31 -32.74 27.53
C SER A 130 -40.12 -32.70 28.48
N ILE A 131 -38.95 -32.29 27.99
CA ILE A 131 -37.74 -32.16 28.82
C ILE A 131 -37.94 -31.09 29.90
N GLY A 132 -38.46 -29.91 29.53
CA GLY A 132 -38.76 -28.84 30.49
C GLY A 132 -39.76 -29.27 31.57
N GLN A 133 -40.77 -30.07 31.22
CA GLN A 133 -41.72 -30.63 32.18
C GLN A 133 -41.06 -31.63 33.14
N MET A 134 -40.13 -32.47 32.67
CA MET A 134 -39.37 -33.38 33.54
C MET A 134 -38.53 -32.65 34.58
N PHE A 135 -37.94 -31.50 34.23
CA PHE A 135 -37.17 -30.68 35.18
C PHE A 135 -38.02 -29.78 36.08
N SER A 136 -39.25 -29.43 35.67
CA SER A 136 -40.19 -28.62 36.48
C SER A 136 -40.67 -29.34 37.75
N GLY A 137 -40.59 -30.67 37.79
CA GLY A 137 -40.95 -31.48 38.97
C GLY A 137 -40.04 -31.26 40.19
N ILE A 138 -38.87 -30.62 40.03
CA ILE A 138 -37.92 -30.37 41.11
C ILE A 138 -38.24 -29.00 41.75
N ARG A 139 -39.32 -28.93 42.53
CA ARG A 139 -39.59 -27.76 43.39
C ARG A 139 -38.81 -27.89 44.69
N MET A 140 -37.68 -27.20 44.78
CA MET A 140 -36.97 -27.03 46.05
C MET A 140 -37.74 -26.01 46.91
N SER A 141 -38.39 -26.50 47.97
CA SER A 141 -38.93 -25.62 49.01
C SER A 141 -37.78 -25.08 49.84
N LEU A 142 -37.33 -23.88 49.52
CA LEU A 142 -36.32 -23.17 50.31
C LEU A 142 -37.01 -22.69 51.59
N SER A 143 -36.91 -23.48 52.65
CA SER A 143 -37.36 -23.08 53.98
C SER A 143 -36.44 -21.96 54.45
N LYS A 144 -36.93 -20.72 54.43
CA LYS A 144 -36.25 -19.56 55.03
C LYS A 144 -36.13 -19.85 56.53
N VAL A 145 -34.92 -20.10 57.00
CA VAL A 145 -34.61 -20.12 58.44
C VAL A 145 -34.98 -18.74 58.97
N ASP A 146 -36.01 -18.69 59.82
CA ASP A 146 -36.55 -17.47 60.40
C ASP A 146 -35.59 -17.05 61.53
N ASP A 147 -34.58 -16.25 61.18
CA ASP A 147 -33.68 -15.65 62.16
C ASP A 147 -34.47 -14.64 63.03
N PRO A 148 -34.56 -14.86 64.35
CA PRO A 148 -35.41 -14.06 65.25
C PRO A 148 -34.97 -12.59 65.38
N SER A 149 -33.83 -12.21 64.78
CA SER A 149 -33.29 -10.85 64.78
C SER A 149 -33.99 -9.89 63.83
N THR A 150 -34.71 -10.38 62.81
CA THR A 150 -35.34 -9.50 61.80
C THR A 150 -36.71 -8.95 62.23
N LYS A 151 -37.39 -9.57 63.21
CA LYS A 151 -38.71 -9.11 63.71
C LYS A 151 -38.65 -7.93 64.69
N GLN A 152 -37.47 -7.57 65.18
CA GLN A 152 -37.31 -6.50 66.19
C GLN A 152 -37.03 -5.12 65.57
N ILE A 153 -36.90 -5.01 64.24
CA ILE A 153 -36.60 -3.77 63.54
C ILE A 153 -37.80 -3.36 62.68
N GLN A 154 -38.98 -3.26 63.27
CA GLN A 154 -40.11 -2.47 62.74
C GLN A 154 -40.95 -1.96 63.93
N VAL A 155 -40.54 -0.83 64.49
CA VAL A 155 -41.32 0.06 65.37
C VAL A 155 -41.22 1.46 64.80
#